data_AF-A0A6T8FWT5-F1
#
_entry.id   AF-A0A6T8FWT5-F1
#
_cell.length_a   1.000
_cell.length_b   1.000
_cell.length_c   1.000
_cell.angle_alpha   90.00
_cell.angle_beta   90.00
_cell.angle_gamma   90.00
#
_symmetry.space_group_name_H-M   'P 1'
#
loop_
_entity.id
_entity.type
_entity.pdbx_description
1 polymer ?
#
loop_
_entity_poly.entity_id
_entity_poly.type
_entity_poly.pdbx_seq_one_letter_code
_entity_poly.pdbx_strand_id
1 'polypeptide(L)'
;LAPTLSFHTSSRGLQVPTTTSTITTLHVNDLASSEDYEMEFDEADAWESSLSLVRNQPISILHKALDTVFDATTPESDPLWDQITREARQALIPEPQAGPQIYNSILSQVNMRDAVVSIVANEICTDLMPATTLCNLFHEQLTDEDEKMMRVDVVAAAIRTSELGLIQGETGGSSSIASLKAVMFDRGLHALVCHRVSHRLWAQKRRALAYYLQSTISCKYSADIHPAASIGCGVYLHAGTAGVVIGETAVVGDDVSILQGVTLGE
;
A
#
# COMPACT_ATOMS: atom_id res chain seq x y z
N LEU A 1 -33.74 -2.78 41.95
CA LEU A 1 -32.35 -2.76 42.45
C LEU A 1 -31.43 -2.63 41.26
N ALA A 2 -31.10 -1.40 40.89
CA ALA A 2 -30.12 -1.07 39.86
C ALA A 2 -28.92 -0.46 40.59
N PRO A 3 -27.67 -0.89 40.33
CA PRO A 3 -26.53 -0.27 40.98
C PRO A 3 -26.15 1.03 40.24
N THR A 4 -26.16 2.10 41.03
CA THR A 4 -25.66 3.43 40.70
C THR A 4 -24.14 3.42 40.89
N LEU A 5 -23.36 3.88 39.91
CA LEU A 5 -21.95 4.20 40.10
C LEU A 5 -21.73 5.69 39.86
N SER A 6 -21.31 6.35 40.92
CA SER A 6 -20.98 7.78 40.99
C SER A 6 -19.48 7.97 40.74
N PHE A 7 -19.12 9.00 39.97
CA PHE A 7 -17.73 9.41 39.80
C PHE A 7 -17.48 10.72 40.54
N HIS A 8 -16.55 10.67 41.50
CA HIS A 8 -16.01 11.84 42.17
C HIS A 8 -15.06 12.59 41.23
N THR A 9 -15.27 13.90 41.08
CA THR A 9 -14.33 14.82 40.44
C THR A 9 -13.27 15.24 41.45
N SER A 10 -11.99 15.09 41.09
CA SER A 10 -10.88 15.75 41.78
C SER A 10 -10.14 16.61 40.77
N SER A 11 -10.39 17.91 40.83
CA SER A 11 -9.64 18.94 40.13
C SER A 11 -8.31 19.20 40.86
N ARG A 12 -7.20 18.92 40.19
CA ARG A 12 -5.92 19.61 40.42
C ARG A 12 -5.27 19.81 39.06
N GLY A 13 -5.24 21.06 38.63
CA GLY A 13 -4.48 21.47 37.46
C GLY A 13 -2.98 21.51 37.77
N LEU A 14 -2.17 21.19 36.76
CA LEU A 14 -1.07 22.05 36.33
C LEU A 14 -0.48 21.56 34.99
N GLN A 15 -0.31 22.52 34.08
CA GLN A 15 0.67 22.62 32.99
C GLN A 15 0.69 21.59 31.84
N VAL A 16 0.32 22.13 30.68
CA VAL A 16 0.64 21.65 29.33
C VAL A 16 2.16 21.74 29.09
N PRO A 17 2.77 20.73 28.47
CA PRO A 17 3.81 20.95 27.49
C PRO A 17 3.36 20.43 26.12
N THR A 18 3.36 21.36 25.16
CA THR A 18 3.34 21.09 23.72
C THR A 18 4.65 20.40 23.35
N THR A 19 4.59 19.14 22.97
CA THR A 19 5.68 18.46 22.25
C THR A 19 5.09 17.57 21.16
N THR A 20 5.25 18.04 19.93
CA THR A 20 5.16 17.26 18.70
C THR A 20 5.93 15.96 18.88
N SER A 21 5.24 14.84 18.91
CA SER A 21 5.85 13.51 19.02
C SER A 21 6.02 12.96 17.60
N THR A 22 7.22 13.08 17.05
CA THR A 22 7.69 12.22 15.97
C THR A 22 7.90 10.84 16.57
N ILE A 23 7.00 9.89 16.29
CA ILE A 23 7.09 8.53 16.82
C ILE A 23 7.85 7.66 15.82
N THR A 24 9.10 7.38 16.14
CA THR A 24 9.87 6.27 15.57
C THR A 24 9.69 5.07 16.49
N THR A 25 8.83 4.13 16.07
CA THR A 25 8.65 2.76 16.60
C THR A 25 8.31 2.63 18.10
N LEU A 26 7.09 2.16 18.41
CA LEU A 26 6.66 1.77 19.76
C LEU A 26 6.33 0.28 19.83
N HIS A 27 6.74 -0.39 20.90
CA HIS A 27 6.36 -1.75 21.31
C HIS A 27 5.85 -1.73 22.76
N VAL A 28 5.32 -2.89 23.23
CA VAL A 28 5.00 -3.31 24.62
C VAL A 28 3.46 -3.27 24.91
N ASN A 29 2.75 -4.30 25.44
CA ASN A 29 3.08 -5.33 26.44
C ASN A 29 2.13 -6.56 26.47
N ASP A 30 2.63 -7.61 27.14
CA ASP A 30 2.05 -8.91 27.55
C ASP A 30 0.70 -8.91 28.30
N LEU A 31 -0.05 -10.02 28.17
CA LEU A 31 -0.68 -10.76 29.28
C LEU A 31 -0.99 -12.21 28.86
N ALA A 32 -0.58 -13.16 29.72
CA ALA A 32 -0.54 -14.60 29.49
C ALA A 32 -1.84 -15.37 29.83
N SER A 33 -1.85 -16.63 29.37
CA SER A 33 -2.53 -17.85 29.82
C SER A 33 -3.95 -18.15 29.31
N SER A 34 -4.08 -19.16 28.43
CA SER A 34 -4.35 -20.55 28.85
C SER A 34 -4.25 -21.50 27.65
N GLU A 35 -3.59 -22.63 27.88
CA GLU A 35 -3.14 -23.69 26.97
C GLU A 35 -4.24 -24.26 26.05
N ASP A 36 -3.93 -24.50 24.78
CA ASP A 36 -4.00 -25.85 24.17
C ASP A 36 -3.44 -25.88 22.73
N TYR A 37 -2.35 -26.65 22.56
CA TYR A 37 -1.71 -27.10 21.31
C TYR A 37 -1.13 -26.04 20.34
N GLU A 38 0.08 -25.57 20.64
CA GLU A 38 0.92 -24.80 19.69
C GLU A 38 1.90 -25.73 18.96
N MET A 39 1.83 -25.75 17.62
CA MET A 39 3.03 -26.01 16.81
C MET A 39 3.96 -24.82 17.04
N GLU A 40 5.13 -25.04 17.65
CA GLU A 40 6.20 -24.04 17.74
C GLU A 40 6.64 -23.63 16.32
N PHE A 41 5.96 -22.63 15.77
CA PHE A 41 6.55 -21.71 14.81
C PHE A 41 7.12 -20.60 15.67
N ASP A 42 8.45 -20.52 15.72
CA ASP A 42 9.15 -19.50 16.50
C ASP A 42 8.91 -18.13 15.84
N GLU A 43 7.78 -17.50 16.19
CA GLU A 43 7.40 -16.18 15.70
C GLU A 43 8.52 -15.18 16.03
N ALA A 44 9.15 -15.29 17.20
CA ALA A 44 10.21 -14.38 17.64
C ALA A 44 11.43 -14.41 16.69
N ASP A 45 11.81 -15.58 16.18
CA ASP A 45 12.89 -15.72 15.19
C ASP A 45 12.50 -15.16 13.80
N ALA A 46 11.24 -15.32 13.38
CA ALA A 46 10.72 -14.70 12.16
C ALA A 46 10.65 -13.16 12.29
N TRP A 47 10.31 -12.66 13.48
CA TRP A 47 10.27 -11.24 13.83
C TRP A 47 11.68 -10.62 13.91
N GLU A 48 12.67 -11.26 14.55
CA GLU A 48 14.05 -10.76 14.61
C GLU A 48 14.73 -10.76 13.22
N SER A 49 14.46 -11.79 12.40
CA SER A 49 14.93 -11.85 11.02
C SER A 49 14.31 -10.72 10.18
N SER A 50 13.03 -10.41 10.39
CA SER A 50 12.32 -9.29 9.75
C SER A 50 12.83 -7.90 10.23
N LEU A 51 13.21 -7.75 11.49
CA LEU A 51 13.77 -6.52 12.05
C LEU A 51 15.16 -6.20 11.49
N SER A 52 15.94 -7.22 11.10
CA SER A 52 17.26 -7.04 10.48
C SER A 52 17.19 -6.49 9.04
N LEU A 53 16.08 -6.75 8.34
CA LEU A 53 15.81 -6.24 6.99
C LEU A 53 15.27 -4.80 7.00
N VAL A 54 14.59 -4.40 8.08
CA VAL A 54 13.97 -3.07 8.23
C VAL A 54 14.95 -2.00 8.75
N ARG A 55 16.15 -2.37 9.22
CA ARG A 55 17.16 -1.39 9.66
C ARG A 55 18.13 -1.01 8.53
N ASN A 56 17.99 0.24 8.08
CA ASN A 56 19.04 1.02 7.39
C ASN A 56 19.41 0.63 5.95
N GLN A 57 18.47 0.65 5.01
CA GLN A 57 18.86 1.02 3.64
C GLN A 57 18.81 2.56 3.53
N PRO A 58 19.94 3.25 3.30
CA PRO A 58 19.95 4.71 3.28
C PRO A 58 19.14 5.24 2.10
N ILE A 59 18.14 6.06 2.46
CA ILE A 59 17.24 6.95 1.67
C ILE A 59 17.87 7.54 0.37
N SER A 60 19.19 7.60 0.27
CA SER A 60 19.96 8.05 -0.90
C SER A 60 19.73 7.26 -2.20
N ILE A 61 19.40 5.96 -2.15
CA ILE A 61 19.19 5.16 -3.37
C ILE A 61 17.84 5.50 -4.00
N LEU A 62 16.81 5.71 -3.17
CA LEU A 62 15.49 6.15 -3.62
C LEU A 62 15.54 7.56 -4.20
N HIS A 63 16.23 8.52 -3.55
CA HIS A 63 16.41 9.87 -4.13
C HIS A 63 17.12 9.87 -5.48
N LYS A 64 18.13 9.01 -5.69
CA LYS A 64 18.85 8.96 -6.98
C LYS A 64 18.02 8.31 -8.09
N ALA A 65 17.19 7.32 -7.74
CA ALA A 65 16.20 6.75 -8.64
C ALA A 65 15.08 7.76 -8.95
N LEU A 66 14.63 8.52 -7.94
CA LEU A 66 13.63 9.57 -8.05
C LEU A 66 14.13 10.73 -8.94
N ASP A 67 15.36 11.21 -8.77
CA ASP A 67 15.94 12.26 -9.62
C ASP A 67 15.99 11.82 -11.09
N THR A 68 16.22 10.53 -11.36
CA THR A 68 16.19 9.98 -12.72
C THR A 68 14.76 9.89 -13.29
N VAL A 69 13.75 9.72 -12.42
CA VAL A 69 12.33 9.65 -12.78
C VAL A 69 11.71 11.05 -12.93
N PHE A 70 12.15 12.02 -12.14
CA PHE A 70 11.66 13.40 -12.17
C PHE A 70 12.24 14.23 -13.33
N ASP A 71 13.41 13.88 -13.87
CA ASP A 71 14.06 14.60 -14.99
C ASP A 71 13.51 14.19 -16.38
N ALA A 72 12.66 13.16 -16.46
CA ALA A 72 11.99 12.73 -17.71
C ALA A 72 10.80 13.63 -18.08
N THR A 73 11.03 14.94 -18.17
CA THR A 73 10.05 15.95 -18.60
C THR A 73 9.96 16.10 -20.13
N THR A 74 10.27 15.03 -20.87
CA THR A 74 9.90 14.91 -22.29
C THR A 74 8.63 14.07 -22.43
N PRO A 75 7.58 14.53 -23.13
CA PRO A 75 6.31 13.80 -23.30
C PRO A 75 6.40 12.44 -24.03
N GLU A 76 7.59 11.98 -24.43
CA GLU A 76 7.77 10.88 -25.40
C GLU A 76 8.32 9.57 -24.82
N SER A 77 8.82 9.50 -23.58
CA SER A 77 9.19 8.20 -22.99
C SER A 77 9.08 8.19 -21.46
N ASP A 78 8.25 7.29 -20.95
CA ASP A 78 8.09 6.99 -19.53
C ASP A 78 8.96 5.77 -19.19
N PRO A 79 10.13 5.95 -18.55
CA PRO A 79 11.10 4.86 -18.38
C PRO A 79 10.59 3.72 -17.49
N LEU A 80 9.72 4.04 -16.53
CA LEU A 80 9.10 3.03 -15.67
C LEU A 80 8.08 2.21 -16.45
N TRP A 81 7.25 2.87 -17.27
CA TRP A 81 6.29 2.18 -18.14
C TRP A 81 6.97 1.33 -19.21
N ASP A 82 8.06 1.83 -19.80
CA ASP A 82 8.88 1.07 -20.73
C ASP A 82 9.47 -0.18 -20.06
N GLN A 83 9.89 -0.06 -18.80
CA GLN A 83 10.36 -1.18 -18.01
C GLN A 83 9.24 -2.20 -17.75
N ILE A 84 8.08 -1.77 -17.27
CA ILE A 84 6.92 -2.65 -17.02
C ILE A 84 6.52 -3.38 -18.31
N THR A 85 6.46 -2.68 -19.43
CA THR A 85 6.11 -3.26 -20.73
C THR A 85 7.16 -4.26 -21.22
N ARG A 86 8.45 -3.98 -21.00
CA ARG A 86 9.55 -4.89 -21.32
C ARG A 86 9.48 -6.17 -20.48
N GLU A 87 9.27 -6.01 -19.17
CA GLU A 87 9.10 -7.12 -18.23
C GLU A 87 7.87 -7.96 -18.59
N ALA A 88 6.75 -7.34 -18.97
CA ALA A 88 5.55 -8.03 -19.48
C ALA A 88 5.85 -8.91 -20.70
N ARG A 89 6.60 -8.39 -21.68
CA ARG A 89 7.02 -9.16 -22.86
C ARG A 89 7.97 -10.30 -22.50
N GLN A 90 8.87 -10.08 -21.53
CA GLN A 90 9.79 -11.11 -21.04
C GLN A 90 9.03 -12.22 -20.32
N ALA A 91 8.03 -11.89 -19.49
CA ALA A 91 7.20 -12.85 -18.76
C ALA A 91 6.40 -13.78 -19.68
N LEU A 92 6.06 -13.33 -20.90
CA LEU A 92 5.36 -14.16 -21.89
C LEU A 92 6.25 -15.21 -22.57
N ILE A 93 7.58 -15.07 -22.51
CA ILE A 93 8.50 -16.03 -23.12
C ILE A 93 8.43 -17.40 -22.42
N PRO A 94 8.59 -17.50 -21.09
CA PRO A 94 8.48 -18.77 -20.39
C PRO A 94 7.03 -19.23 -20.21
N GLU A 95 6.05 -18.32 -20.14
CA GLU A 95 4.65 -18.65 -19.84
C GLU A 95 3.67 -17.98 -20.84
N PRO A 96 3.53 -18.51 -22.07
CA PRO A 96 2.61 -17.94 -23.06
C PRO A 96 1.13 -18.00 -22.65
N GLN A 97 0.74 -18.89 -21.73
CA GLN A 97 -0.65 -19.02 -21.29
C GLN A 97 -1.11 -17.81 -20.46
N ALA A 98 -0.18 -17.06 -19.85
CA ALA A 98 -0.46 -15.79 -19.20
C ALA A 98 -0.78 -14.65 -20.20
N GLY A 99 -0.66 -14.92 -21.51
CA GLY A 99 -0.92 -14.02 -22.63
C GLY A 99 -2.14 -13.12 -22.48
N PRO A 100 -3.36 -13.67 -22.36
CA PRO A 100 -4.58 -12.87 -22.26
C PRO A 100 -4.56 -11.89 -21.08
N GLN A 101 -4.08 -12.32 -19.91
CA GLN A 101 -4.04 -11.48 -18.72
C GLN A 101 -3.01 -10.36 -18.86
N ILE A 102 -1.77 -10.70 -19.22
CA ILE A 102 -0.69 -9.70 -19.39
C ILE A 102 -1.04 -8.72 -20.51
N TYR A 103 -1.63 -9.20 -21.60
CA TYR A 103 -2.03 -8.33 -22.70
C TYR A 103 -3.12 -7.35 -22.27
N ASN A 104 -4.20 -7.84 -21.65
CA ASN A 104 -5.33 -7.00 -21.24
C ASN A 104 -4.95 -6.00 -20.14
N SER A 105 -4.09 -6.41 -19.20
CA SER A 105 -3.70 -5.59 -18.05
C SER A 105 -2.58 -4.61 -18.36
N ILE A 106 -1.66 -4.95 -19.26
CA ILE A 106 -0.43 -4.15 -19.49
C ILE A 106 -0.27 -3.79 -20.97
N LEU A 107 -0.13 -4.77 -21.88
CA LEU A 107 0.32 -4.50 -23.25
C LEU A 107 -0.72 -3.79 -24.14
N SER A 108 -2.00 -3.79 -23.74
CA SER A 108 -3.08 -3.07 -24.42
C SER A 108 -3.24 -1.63 -23.92
N GLN A 109 -2.57 -1.26 -22.83
CA GLN A 109 -2.75 0.00 -22.13
C GLN A 109 -1.81 1.07 -22.68
N VAL A 110 -2.22 2.34 -22.59
CA VAL A 110 -1.45 3.46 -23.15
C VAL A 110 -0.31 3.87 -22.21
N ASN A 111 -0.54 3.83 -20.90
CA ASN A 111 0.40 4.27 -19.87
C ASN A 111 0.20 3.47 -18.57
N MET A 112 1.10 3.69 -17.60
CA MET A 112 1.08 3.02 -16.30
C MET A 112 -0.22 3.29 -15.51
N ARG A 113 -0.73 4.52 -15.54
CA ARG A 113 -1.95 4.91 -14.82
C ARG A 113 -3.15 4.11 -15.32
N ASP A 114 -3.35 4.05 -16.63
CA ASP A 114 -4.46 3.33 -17.26
C ASP A 114 -4.38 1.82 -16.95
N ALA A 115 -3.17 1.26 -16.96
CA ALA A 115 -2.93 -0.13 -16.56
C ALA A 115 -3.33 -0.40 -15.12
N VAL A 116 -2.81 0.38 -14.17
CA VAL A 116 -3.12 0.22 -12.74
C VAL A 116 -4.62 0.41 -12.48
N VAL A 117 -5.23 1.44 -13.08
CA VAL A 117 -6.67 1.69 -12.93
C VAL A 117 -7.49 0.54 -13.50
N SER A 118 -7.14 0.03 -14.68
CA SER A 118 -7.84 -1.10 -15.30
C SER A 118 -7.76 -2.36 -14.42
N ILE A 119 -6.58 -2.68 -13.89
CA ILE A 119 -6.37 -3.81 -12.99
C ILE A 119 -7.25 -3.67 -11.74
N VAL A 120 -7.06 -2.55 -11.02
CA VAL A 120 -7.75 -2.29 -9.76
C VAL A 120 -9.27 -2.26 -9.94
N ALA A 121 -9.77 -1.61 -10.98
CA ALA A 121 -11.20 -1.53 -11.25
C ALA A 121 -11.83 -2.90 -11.52
N ASN A 122 -11.12 -3.79 -12.23
CA ASN A 122 -11.60 -5.16 -12.46
C ASN A 122 -11.55 -6.00 -11.18
N GLU A 123 -10.56 -5.79 -10.30
CA GLU A 123 -10.42 -6.54 -9.05
C GLU A 123 -11.47 -6.16 -8.00
N ILE A 124 -11.79 -4.86 -7.89
CA ILE A 124 -12.72 -4.34 -6.86
C ILE A 124 -14.16 -4.19 -7.36
N CYS A 125 -14.45 -4.52 -8.63
CA CYS A 125 -15.81 -4.36 -9.16
C CYS A 125 -16.84 -5.20 -8.38
N THR A 126 -18.07 -4.68 -8.39
CA THR A 126 -19.25 -5.33 -7.82
C THR A 126 -20.42 -5.18 -8.78
N ASP A 127 -21.50 -5.92 -8.55
CA ASP A 127 -22.73 -5.77 -9.34
C ASP A 127 -23.30 -4.34 -9.27
N LEU A 128 -23.06 -3.63 -8.17
CA LEU A 128 -23.49 -2.24 -7.96
C LEU A 128 -22.56 -1.23 -8.65
N MET A 129 -21.27 -1.56 -8.77
CA MET A 129 -20.27 -0.70 -9.37
C MET A 129 -19.39 -1.50 -10.32
N PRO A 130 -19.82 -1.65 -11.58
CA PRO A 130 -19.05 -2.37 -12.59
C PRO A 130 -17.68 -1.72 -12.81
N ALA A 131 -16.72 -2.52 -13.30
CA ALA A 131 -15.35 -2.07 -13.57
C ALA A 131 -15.31 -0.81 -14.46
N THR A 132 -16.21 -0.67 -15.44
CA THR A 132 -16.29 0.52 -16.30
C THR A 132 -16.62 1.79 -15.53
N THR A 133 -17.56 1.72 -14.58
CA THR A 133 -17.91 2.83 -13.69
C THR A 133 -16.75 3.18 -12.76
N LEU A 134 -16.06 2.17 -12.23
CA LEU A 134 -14.87 2.36 -11.41
C LEU A 134 -13.72 2.99 -12.20
N CYS A 135 -13.44 2.55 -13.43
CA CYS A 135 -12.45 3.20 -14.29
C CYS A 135 -12.79 4.68 -14.48
N ASN A 136 -14.01 5.01 -14.87
CA ASN A 136 -14.41 6.42 -15.06
C ASN A 136 -14.23 7.24 -13.77
N LEU A 137 -14.60 6.67 -12.62
CA LEU A 137 -14.41 7.31 -11.32
C LEU A 137 -12.92 7.54 -11.02
N PHE A 138 -12.08 6.52 -11.22
CA PHE A 138 -10.65 6.62 -10.94
C PHE A 138 -9.98 7.65 -11.87
N HIS A 139 -10.35 7.67 -13.15
CA HIS A 139 -9.84 8.67 -14.10
C HIS A 139 -10.30 10.09 -13.75
N GLU A 140 -11.57 10.28 -13.36
CA GLU A 140 -12.09 11.59 -12.93
C GLU A 140 -11.37 12.09 -11.68
N GLN A 141 -11.08 11.18 -10.75
CA GLN A 141 -10.54 11.56 -9.46
C GLN A 141 -9.02 11.72 -9.52
N LEU A 142 -8.25 10.80 -10.11
CA LEU A 142 -6.79 10.85 -10.06
C LEU A 142 -6.24 12.08 -10.81
N THR A 143 -5.33 12.81 -10.18
CA THR A 143 -4.63 13.96 -10.77
C THR A 143 -3.25 13.56 -11.26
N ASP A 144 -2.59 14.47 -11.99
CA ASP A 144 -1.21 14.26 -12.44
C ASP A 144 -0.23 14.11 -11.26
N GLU A 145 -0.54 14.73 -10.12
CA GLU A 145 0.28 14.59 -8.91
C GLU A 145 0.11 13.21 -8.28
N ASP A 146 -1.11 12.68 -8.28
CA ASP A 146 -1.36 11.30 -7.83
C ASP A 146 -0.63 10.30 -8.74
N GLU A 147 -0.61 10.55 -10.05
CA GLU A 147 0.13 9.70 -10.98
C GLU A 147 1.63 9.69 -10.66
N LYS A 148 2.23 10.83 -10.33
CA LYS A 148 3.63 10.86 -9.87
C LYS A 148 3.82 10.04 -8.59
N MET A 149 2.95 10.21 -7.61
CA MET A 149 3.03 9.46 -6.35
C MET A 149 2.92 7.95 -6.60
N MET A 150 2.00 7.53 -7.48
CA MET A 150 1.84 6.13 -7.88
C MET A 150 3.12 5.55 -8.49
N ARG A 151 3.90 6.33 -9.24
CA ARG A 151 5.18 5.87 -9.81
C ARG A 151 6.19 5.56 -8.71
N VAL A 152 6.27 6.43 -7.70
CA VAL A 152 7.14 6.21 -6.54
C VAL A 152 6.68 4.99 -5.75
N ASP A 153 5.37 4.83 -5.58
CA ASP A 153 4.79 3.66 -4.90
C ASP A 153 5.08 2.34 -5.65
N VAL A 154 5.03 2.34 -7.00
CA VAL A 154 5.39 1.18 -7.83
C VAL A 154 6.87 0.81 -7.64
N VAL A 155 7.77 1.80 -7.68
CA VAL A 155 9.20 1.57 -7.45
C VAL A 155 9.43 1.05 -6.04
N ALA A 156 8.75 1.63 -5.05
CA ALA A 156 8.80 1.20 -3.67
C ALA A 156 8.39 -0.27 -3.50
N ALA A 157 7.28 -0.67 -4.15
CA ALA A 157 6.80 -2.04 -4.14
C ALA A 157 7.73 -3.02 -4.86
N ALA A 158 8.25 -2.65 -6.03
CA ALA A 158 9.17 -3.48 -6.79
C ALA A 158 10.46 -3.80 -6.01
N ILE A 159 11.02 -2.79 -5.33
CA ILE A 159 12.23 -2.94 -4.52
C ILE A 159 11.94 -3.77 -3.28
N ARG A 160 10.97 -3.37 -2.46
CA ARG A 160 10.77 -3.95 -1.12
C ARG A 160 10.20 -5.36 -1.16
N THR A 161 9.37 -5.69 -2.14
CA THR A 161 8.90 -7.08 -2.34
C THR A 161 10.06 -8.01 -2.69
N SER A 162 11.07 -7.52 -3.43
CA SER A 162 12.28 -8.28 -3.73
C SER A 162 13.15 -8.47 -2.48
N GLU A 163 13.29 -7.42 -1.65
CA GLU A 163 14.10 -7.44 -0.42
C GLU A 163 13.53 -8.33 0.68
N LEU A 164 12.20 -8.37 0.83
CA LEU A 164 11.54 -9.20 1.85
C LEU A 164 11.57 -10.70 1.54
N GLY A 165 12.13 -11.12 0.40
CA GLY A 165 12.21 -12.53 0.03
C GLY A 165 10.84 -13.21 -0.12
N LEU A 166 9.76 -12.43 -0.22
CA LEU A 166 8.38 -12.90 -0.44
C LEU A 166 8.26 -13.64 -1.78
N ILE A 167 9.23 -13.42 -2.67
CA ILE A 167 9.43 -14.18 -3.90
C ILE A 167 10.61 -15.14 -3.66
N GLN A 168 10.36 -16.24 -2.94
CA GLN A 168 11.35 -17.31 -2.85
C GLN A 168 11.45 -18.03 -4.21
N GLY A 169 12.66 -18.11 -4.77
CA GLY A 169 12.96 -18.91 -5.97
C GLY A 169 13.58 -18.16 -7.15
N GLU A 170 13.64 -16.82 -7.11
CA GLU A 170 14.19 -15.99 -8.22
C GLU A 170 15.56 -15.34 -7.91
N THR A 171 16.24 -15.74 -6.84
CA THR A 171 17.64 -15.38 -6.59
C THR A 171 18.56 -16.16 -7.53
N GLY A 172 18.61 -15.78 -8.81
CA GLY A 172 19.52 -16.45 -9.74
C GLY A 172 19.52 -16.02 -11.21
N GLY A 173 18.62 -15.14 -11.65
CA GLY A 173 18.51 -14.83 -13.08
C GLY A 173 18.18 -13.37 -13.37
N SER A 174 18.92 -12.78 -14.30
CA SER A 174 18.88 -11.38 -14.75
C SER A 174 17.58 -10.94 -15.46
N SER A 175 16.42 -11.45 -15.05
CA SER A 175 15.09 -11.04 -15.56
C SER A 175 14.17 -10.72 -14.40
N SER A 176 14.53 -9.70 -13.61
CA SER A 176 13.65 -9.19 -12.56
C SER A 176 12.38 -8.65 -13.22
N ILE A 177 11.27 -9.35 -13.03
CA ILE A 177 9.92 -8.88 -13.42
C ILE A 177 9.26 -8.13 -12.25
N ALA A 178 10.07 -7.46 -11.42
CA ALA A 178 9.63 -6.86 -10.17
C ALA A 178 8.66 -5.70 -10.40
N SER A 179 8.87 -4.86 -11.42
CA SER A 179 7.97 -3.74 -11.73
C SER A 179 6.64 -4.24 -12.27
N LEU A 180 6.67 -5.25 -13.13
CA LEU A 180 5.48 -5.96 -13.60
C LEU A 180 4.71 -6.58 -12.43
N LYS A 181 5.41 -7.29 -11.55
CA LYS A 181 4.81 -7.92 -10.36
C LYS A 181 4.17 -6.88 -9.45
N ALA A 182 4.87 -5.77 -9.20
CA ALA A 182 4.34 -4.66 -8.41
C ALA A 182 3.01 -4.15 -8.98
N VAL A 183 2.97 -3.84 -10.28
CA VAL A 183 1.76 -3.31 -10.92
C VAL A 183 0.63 -4.34 -10.97
N MET A 184 0.93 -5.60 -11.29
CA MET A 184 -0.10 -6.62 -11.51
C MET A 184 -0.64 -7.27 -10.24
N PHE A 185 0.16 -7.41 -9.19
CA PHE A 185 -0.15 -8.33 -8.09
C PHE A 185 0.05 -7.74 -6.69
N ASP A 186 0.64 -6.54 -6.56
CA ASP A 186 0.87 -5.95 -5.25
C ASP A 186 -0.43 -5.32 -4.70
N ARG A 187 -1.11 -6.08 -3.86
CA ARG A 187 -2.35 -5.66 -3.17
C ARG A 187 -2.16 -4.41 -2.31
N GLY A 188 -0.93 -4.17 -1.84
CA GLY A 188 -0.56 -2.97 -1.09
C GLY A 188 -0.61 -1.73 -1.95
N LEU A 189 0.08 -1.78 -3.09
CA LEU A 189 0.04 -0.75 -4.11
C LEU A 189 -1.41 -0.49 -4.56
N HIS A 190 -2.17 -1.54 -4.84
CA HIS A 190 -3.58 -1.41 -5.25
C HIS A 190 -4.43 -0.73 -4.18
N ALA A 191 -4.25 -1.09 -2.91
CA ALA A 191 -4.92 -0.43 -1.80
C ALA A 191 -4.55 1.05 -1.68
N LEU A 192 -3.27 1.41 -1.86
CA LEU A 192 -2.81 2.81 -1.86
C LEU A 192 -3.47 3.62 -2.98
N VAL A 193 -3.56 3.08 -4.20
CA VAL A 193 -4.22 3.75 -5.33
C VAL A 193 -5.70 4.01 -5.02
N CYS A 194 -6.40 3.00 -4.51
CA CYS A 194 -7.80 3.15 -4.11
C CYS A 194 -7.98 4.14 -2.95
N HIS A 195 -7.04 4.16 -1.99
CA HIS A 195 -7.04 5.15 -0.91
C HIS A 195 -6.90 6.56 -1.46
N ARG A 196 -5.96 6.82 -2.39
CA ARG A 196 -5.80 8.14 -3.01
C ARG A 196 -7.10 8.64 -3.65
N VAL A 197 -7.85 7.76 -4.32
CA VAL A 197 -9.19 8.09 -4.85
C VAL A 197 -10.19 8.37 -3.74
N SER A 198 -10.25 7.50 -2.72
CA SER A 198 -11.15 7.64 -1.56
C SER A 198 -10.89 8.93 -0.78
N HIS A 199 -9.62 9.30 -0.60
CA HIS A 199 -9.17 10.51 0.06
C HIS A 199 -9.63 11.77 -0.66
N ARG A 200 -9.58 11.77 -2.00
CA ARG A 200 -10.05 12.91 -2.79
C ARG A 200 -11.57 13.05 -2.76
N LEU A 201 -12.29 11.94 -2.84
CA LEU A 201 -13.74 11.91 -2.64
C LEU A 201 -14.12 12.42 -1.25
N TRP A 202 -13.34 12.07 -0.23
CA TRP A 202 -13.52 12.56 1.13
C TRP A 202 -13.36 14.09 1.23
N ALA A 203 -12.31 14.64 0.60
CA ALA A 203 -12.07 16.08 0.51
C ALA A 203 -13.20 16.81 -0.24
N GLN A 204 -13.78 16.18 -1.27
CA GLN A 204 -14.96 16.68 -2.00
C GLN A 204 -16.29 16.51 -1.24
N LYS A 205 -16.27 16.04 0.01
CA LYS A 205 -17.47 15.74 0.82
C LYS A 205 -18.36 14.63 0.24
N ARG A 206 -17.86 13.83 -0.71
CA ARG A 206 -18.53 12.62 -1.25
C ARG A 206 -18.32 11.41 -0.32
N ARG A 207 -18.70 11.58 0.95
CA ARG A 207 -18.34 10.67 2.06
C ARG A 207 -18.86 9.25 1.90
N ALA A 208 -20.09 9.09 1.40
CA ALA A 208 -20.67 7.76 1.16
C ALA A 208 -19.86 6.94 0.16
N LEU A 209 -19.35 7.57 -0.91
CA LEU A 209 -18.55 6.88 -1.91
C LEU A 209 -17.13 6.59 -1.41
N ALA A 210 -16.55 7.52 -0.63
CA ALA A 210 -15.27 7.29 0.03
C ALA A 210 -15.32 6.09 0.98
N TYR A 211 -16.37 5.96 1.81
CA TYR A 211 -16.56 4.80 2.68
C TYR A 211 -16.87 3.52 1.91
N TYR A 212 -17.64 3.60 0.82
CA TYR A 212 -17.87 2.44 -0.05
C TYR A 212 -16.56 1.88 -0.59
N LEU A 213 -15.66 2.74 -1.09
CA LEU A 213 -14.35 2.32 -1.55
C LEU A 213 -13.50 1.79 -0.40
N GLN A 214 -13.41 2.49 0.74
CA GLN A 214 -12.66 2.01 1.92
C GLN A 214 -13.13 0.62 2.38
N SER A 215 -14.44 0.39 2.46
CA SER A 215 -15.00 -0.93 2.81
C SER A 215 -14.62 -2.00 1.78
N THR A 216 -14.67 -1.66 0.48
CA THR A 216 -14.30 -2.58 -0.60
C THR A 216 -12.81 -2.94 -0.55
N ILE A 217 -11.94 -1.96 -0.33
CA ILE A 217 -10.48 -2.12 -0.19
C ILE A 217 -10.16 -3.02 1.01
N SER A 218 -10.79 -2.75 2.16
CA SER A 218 -10.60 -3.55 3.38
C SER A 218 -10.94 -5.01 3.13
N CYS A 219 -12.05 -5.29 2.43
CA CYS A 219 -12.44 -6.66 2.07
C CYS A 219 -11.49 -7.33 1.06
N LYS A 220 -11.01 -6.60 0.04
CA LYS A 220 -10.26 -7.17 -1.09
C LYS A 220 -8.76 -7.31 -0.82
N TYR A 221 -8.18 -6.33 -0.13
CA TYR A 221 -6.74 -6.20 0.05
C TYR A 221 -6.30 -6.33 1.51
N SER A 222 -7.24 -6.59 2.44
CA SER A 222 -6.96 -6.64 3.88
C SER A 222 -6.32 -5.35 4.39
N ALA A 223 -6.66 -4.21 3.78
CA ALA A 223 -6.15 -2.90 4.10
C ALA A 223 -7.31 -1.97 4.45
N ASP A 224 -7.49 -1.68 5.74
CA ASP A 224 -8.47 -0.73 6.22
C ASP A 224 -7.81 0.65 6.39
N ILE A 225 -7.91 1.48 5.37
CA ILE A 225 -7.33 2.82 5.37
C ILE A 225 -8.46 3.83 5.38
N HIS A 226 -8.58 4.59 6.47
CA HIS A 226 -9.61 5.60 6.58
C HIS A 226 -9.41 6.69 5.50
N PRO A 227 -10.44 7.14 4.76
CA PRO A 227 -10.26 8.08 3.66
C PRO A 227 -9.67 9.44 4.10
N ALA A 228 -9.81 9.83 5.36
CA ALA A 228 -9.22 11.06 5.87
C ALA A 228 -7.70 10.96 6.14
N ALA A 229 -7.15 9.74 6.25
CA ALA A 229 -5.75 9.53 6.55
C ALA A 229 -4.86 10.18 5.49
N SER A 230 -3.81 10.85 5.94
CA SER A 230 -2.82 11.47 5.05
C SER A 230 -1.69 10.47 4.79
N ILE A 231 -1.45 10.16 3.53
CA ILE A 231 -0.40 9.21 3.12
C ILE A 231 0.47 9.88 2.05
N GLY A 232 1.78 9.91 2.32
CA GLY A 232 2.82 10.39 1.41
C GLY A 232 3.03 9.49 0.18
N CYS A 233 4.20 9.56 -0.42
CA CYS A 233 4.60 8.75 -1.58
C CYS A 233 5.75 7.80 -1.25
N GLY A 234 6.00 6.82 -2.12
CA GLY A 234 7.02 5.79 -1.86
C GLY A 234 6.65 4.84 -0.73
N VAL A 235 5.35 4.80 -0.40
CA VAL A 235 4.83 3.96 0.67
C VAL A 235 4.73 2.52 0.16
N TYR A 236 5.21 1.59 0.97
CA TYR A 236 5.05 0.16 0.72
C TYR A 236 4.16 -0.45 1.78
N LEU A 237 3.05 -1.05 1.34
CA LEU A 237 2.04 -1.62 2.21
C LEU A 237 2.00 -3.14 2.04
N HIS A 238 2.60 -3.88 2.96
CA HIS A 238 2.49 -5.33 2.97
C HIS A 238 1.39 -5.78 3.93
N ALA A 239 0.14 -5.81 3.47
CA ALA A 239 -1.00 -6.18 4.34
C ALA A 239 -1.01 -7.67 4.75
N GLY A 240 -0.43 -8.56 3.93
CA GLY A 240 -0.39 -9.99 4.23
C GLY A 240 -1.78 -10.60 4.44
N THR A 241 -1.90 -11.49 5.43
CA THR A 241 -3.18 -12.04 5.91
C THR A 241 -3.68 -11.36 7.18
N ALA A 242 -2.77 -10.86 8.02
CA ALA A 242 -3.11 -10.16 9.26
C ALA A 242 -3.73 -8.77 9.01
N GLY A 243 -3.57 -8.24 7.80
CA GLY A 243 -4.11 -6.96 7.37
C GLY A 243 -3.37 -5.75 7.94
N VAL A 244 -3.81 -4.56 7.55
CA VAL A 244 -3.31 -3.28 8.08
C VAL A 244 -4.50 -2.36 8.35
N VAL A 245 -4.42 -1.60 9.44
CA VAL A 245 -5.41 -0.58 9.79
C VAL A 245 -4.73 0.79 9.92
N ILE A 246 -5.24 1.80 9.22
CA ILE A 246 -4.76 3.19 9.27
C ILE A 246 -5.97 4.09 9.58
N GLY A 247 -5.95 4.68 10.78
CA GLY A 247 -7.04 5.45 11.37
C GLY A 247 -7.25 6.85 10.76
N GLU A 248 -8.31 7.52 11.23
CA GLU A 248 -8.79 8.78 10.64
C GLU A 248 -7.77 9.91 10.68
N THR A 249 -7.01 10.06 11.77
CA THR A 249 -6.06 11.18 11.93
C THR A 249 -4.62 10.80 11.63
N ALA A 250 -4.39 9.56 11.16
CA ALA A 250 -3.07 9.07 10.84
C ALA A 250 -2.40 9.90 9.73
N VAL A 251 -1.12 10.21 9.94
CA VAL A 251 -0.24 10.86 8.97
C VAL A 251 0.94 9.94 8.71
N VAL A 252 0.97 9.32 7.53
CA VAL A 252 2.07 8.51 7.03
C VAL A 252 2.91 9.39 6.09
N GLY A 253 4.19 9.56 6.42
CA GLY A 253 5.13 10.32 5.59
C GLY A 253 5.57 9.57 4.34
N ASP A 254 6.54 10.15 3.64
CA ASP A 254 7.12 9.55 2.44
C ASP A 254 8.09 8.40 2.79
N ASP A 255 8.26 7.47 1.84
CA ASP A 255 9.19 6.33 1.89
C ASP A 255 8.99 5.34 3.06
N VAL A 256 7.78 5.29 3.62
CA VAL A 256 7.43 4.41 4.75
C VAL A 256 7.09 2.99 4.29
N SER A 257 7.52 1.99 5.04
CA SER A 257 7.08 0.59 4.89
C SER A 257 6.18 0.20 6.04
N ILE A 258 4.97 -0.28 5.73
CA ILE A 258 3.98 -0.75 6.69
C ILE A 258 3.76 -2.24 6.43
N LEU A 259 4.08 -3.06 7.44
CA LEU A 259 3.98 -4.52 7.35
C LEU A 259 2.67 -5.03 7.95
N GLN A 260 2.40 -6.31 7.74
CA GLN A 260 1.17 -6.97 8.15
C GLN A 260 1.00 -6.90 9.68
N GLY A 261 -0.25 -6.80 10.14
CA GLY A 261 -0.61 -6.68 11.54
C GLY A 261 -0.43 -5.27 12.13
N VAL A 262 0.06 -4.30 11.37
CA VAL A 262 0.22 -2.92 11.86
C VAL A 262 -1.13 -2.22 11.96
N THR A 263 -1.37 -1.57 13.09
CA THR A 263 -2.51 -0.68 13.33
C THR A 263 -1.99 0.71 13.73
N LEU A 264 -2.28 1.71 12.93
CA LEU A 264 -2.11 3.13 13.26
C LEU A 264 -3.47 3.65 13.75
N GLY A 265 -3.65 3.67 15.08
CA GLY A 265 -4.88 4.10 15.75
C GLY A 265 -5.17 5.60 15.64
N GLU A 266 -6.32 6.01 16.20
CA GLU A 266 -7.03 7.30 15.98
C GLU A 266 -6.16 8.48 15.57
#